data_AF-A0A8J6E3C0-F1
#
_entry.id   AF-A0A8J6E3C0-F1
#
_cell.length_a   1.000
_cell.length_b   1.000
_cell.length_c   1.000
_cell.angle_alpha   90.00
_cell.angle_beta   90.00
_cell.angle_gamma   90.00
#
_symmetry.space_group_name_H-M   'P 1'
#
loop_
_entity.id
_entity.type
_entity.pdbx_description
1 polymer ?
#
loop_
_entity_poly.entity_id
_entity_poly.type
_entity_poly.pdbx_seq_one_letter_code
_entity_poly.pdbx_strand_id
1 'polypeptide(L)'
;DTYFARTCLSIVMIMNIFGLLKEFVQMYQQKLKYLMDGSNIIDWSIYVTSILFASAVCTNPLFVASWRWQCAAIAVFTSWVNFLIYLQR
;
A
#
# COMPACT_ATOMS: atom_id res chain seq x y z
N ASP A 1 20.45 -13.61 1.35
CA ASP A 1 19.03 -13.58 0.91
C ASP A 1 18.05 -12.98 1.90
N THR A 2 18.03 -13.37 3.18
CA THR A 2 17.08 -12.82 4.18
C THR A 2 17.28 -11.34 4.49
N TYR A 3 18.52 -10.86 4.50
CA TYR A 3 18.83 -9.43 4.70
C TYR A 3 18.31 -8.56 3.57
N PHE A 4 18.49 -9.00 2.32
CA PHE A 4 17.98 -8.29 1.14
C PHE A 4 16.45 -8.18 1.19
N ALA A 5 15.76 -9.28 1.48
CA ALA A 5 14.31 -9.30 1.63
C ALA A 5 13.83 -8.34 2.73
N ARG A 6 14.50 -8.32 3.90
CA ARG A 6 14.18 -7.39 4.99
C ARG A 6 14.37 -5.93 4.58
N THR A 7 15.47 -5.61 3.91
CA THR A 7 15.73 -4.25 3.42
C THR A 7 14.67 -3.79 2.42
N CYS A 8 14.32 -4.63 1.44
CA CYS A 8 13.24 -4.34 0.49
C CYS A 8 11.91 -4.09 1.21
N LEU A 9 11.56 -4.93 2.18
CA LEU A 9 10.30 -4.80 2.91
C LEU A 9 10.25 -3.52 3.75
N SER A 10 11.37 -3.13 4.36
CA SER A 10 11.50 -1.86 5.08
C SER A 10 11.34 -0.65 4.14
N ILE A 11 11.95 -0.68 2.95
CA ILE A 11 11.79 0.39 1.96
C ILE A 11 10.32 0.49 1.51
N VAL A 12 9.68 -0.64 1.20
CA VAL A 12 8.25 -0.68 0.81
C VAL A 12 7.37 -0.12 1.92
N MET A 13 7.62 -0.47 3.18
CA MET A 13 6.87 0.08 4.30
C MET A 13 7.01 1.60 4.39
N ILE A 14 8.24 2.12 4.34
CA ILE A 14 8.54 3.56 4.43
C ILE A 14 7.85 4.32 3.29
N MET A 15 7.94 3.82 2.05
CA MET A 15 7.29 4.43 0.89
C MET A 15 5.77 4.49 1.03
N ASN A 16 5.14 3.42 1.53
CA ASN A 16 3.69 3.39 1.76
C ASN A 16 3.25 4.35 2.87
N ILE A 17 4.06 4.52 3.92
CA ILE A 17 3.79 5.51 4.97
C ILE A 17 3.84 6.94 4.41
N PHE A 18 4.87 7.26 3.61
CA PHE A 18 4.94 8.58 2.95
C PHE A 18 3.78 8.82 1.99
N GLY A 19 3.38 7.80 1.23
CA GLY A 19 2.21 7.85 0.36
C GLY A 19 0.92 8.14 1.13
N LEU A 20 0.69 7.47 2.27
CA LEU A 20 -0.45 7.78 3.14
C LEU A 20 -0.44 9.21 3.67
N LEU A 21 0.70 9.70 4.14
CA LEU A 21 0.82 11.09 4.61
C LEU A 21 0.47 12.08 3.50
N LYS A 22 0.91 11.81 2.26
CA LYS A 22 0.55 12.61 1.09
C LYS A 22 -0.96 12.58 0.84
N GLU A 23 -1.59 11.42 0.88
CA GLU A 23 -3.05 11.29 0.70
C GLU A 23 -3.84 12.01 1.80
N PHE A 24 -3.39 11.95 3.05
CA PHE A 24 -3.98 12.73 4.14
C PHE A 24 -3.93 14.24 3.87
N VAL A 25 -2.78 14.73 3.37
CA VAL A 25 -2.63 16.14 2.98
C VAL A 25 -3.55 16.48 1.80
N GLN A 26 -3.63 15.62 0.79
CA GLN A 26 -4.52 15.83 -0.37
C GLN A 26 -6.00 15.79 0.03
N MET A 27 -6.41 14.90 0.92
CA MET A 27 -7.77 14.85 1.46
C MET A 27 -8.12 16.15 2.21
N TYR A 28 -7.18 16.68 3.00
CA TYR A 28 -7.36 17.97 3.68
C TYR A 28 -7.54 19.12 2.69
N GLN A 29 -6.76 19.14 1.60
CA GLN A 29 -6.82 20.20 0.58
C GLN A 29 -8.05 20.09 -0.33
N GLN A 30 -8.41 18.89 -0.79
CA GLN A 30 -9.45 18.66 -1.80
C GLN A 30 -10.85 18.36 -1.21
N LYS A 31 -10.95 18.12 0.11
CA LYS A 31 -12.21 17.92 0.85
C LYS A 31 -13.16 16.92 0.17
N LEU A 32 -14.42 17.29 -0.10
CA LEU A 32 -15.43 16.43 -0.71
C LEU A 32 -15.10 16.01 -2.15
N LYS A 33 -14.30 16.80 -2.87
CA LYS A 33 -13.89 16.49 -4.24
C LYS A 33 -12.97 15.28 -4.29
N TYR A 34 -12.23 15.03 -3.20
CA TYR A 34 -11.36 13.87 -3.01
C TYR A 34 -12.14 12.55 -2.96
N LEU A 35 -13.32 12.55 -2.31
CA LEU A 35 -14.16 11.34 -2.19
C LEU A 35 -14.86 10.96 -3.50
N MET A 36 -14.93 11.88 -4.46
CA MET A 36 -15.60 11.68 -5.75
C MET A 36 -14.66 11.09 -6.82
N ASP A 37 -13.35 11.07 -6.57
CA ASP A 37 -12.35 10.57 -7.50
C ASP A 37 -12.00 9.11 -7.17
N GLY A 38 -12.36 8.19 -8.05
CA GLY A 38 -12.18 6.75 -7.84
C GLY A 38 -10.71 6.32 -7.76
N SER A 39 -9.80 7.10 -8.34
CA SER A 39 -8.35 6.87 -8.23
C SER A 39 -7.88 6.92 -6.78
N ASN A 40 -8.43 7.85 -5.98
CA ASN A 40 -8.06 8.01 -4.59
C ASN A 40 -8.45 6.79 -3.75
N ILE A 41 -9.60 6.16 -4.05
CA ILE A 41 -10.05 4.93 -3.37
C ILE A 41 -9.08 3.77 -3.66
N ILE A 42 -8.60 3.68 -4.91
CA ILE A 42 -7.61 2.69 -5.33
C ILE A 42 -6.29 2.92 -4.56
N ASP A 43 -5.81 4.16 -4.49
CA ASP A 43 -4.60 4.54 -3.74
C ASP A 43 -4.71 4.18 -2.25
N TRP A 44 -5.83 4.51 -1.60
CA TRP A 44 -6.12 4.12 -0.22
C TRP A 44 -6.08 2.60 -0.01
N SER A 45 -6.65 1.83 -0.93
CA SER A 45 -6.64 0.37 -0.83
C SER A 45 -5.22 -0.22 -0.94
N ILE A 46 -4.34 0.38 -1.75
CA ILE A 46 -2.93 -0.03 -1.89
C ILE A 46 -2.18 0.23 -0.59
N TYR A 47 -2.31 1.43 -0.01
CA TYR A 47 -1.57 1.76 1.20
C TYR A 47 -2.01 0.92 2.39
N VAL A 48 -3.32 0.70 2.56
CA VAL A 48 -3.87 -0.13 3.65
C VAL A 48 -3.42 -1.59 3.52
N THR A 49 -3.54 -2.18 2.33
CA THR A 49 -3.14 -3.58 2.11
C THR A 49 -1.63 -3.78 2.22
N SER A 50 -0.83 -2.81 1.77
CA SER A 50 0.64 -2.84 1.87
C SER A 50 1.14 -2.69 3.31
N ILE A 51 0.52 -1.83 4.12
CA ILE A 51 0.87 -1.68 5.54
C ILE A 51 0.45 -2.89 6.36
N LEU A 52 -0.72 -3.48 6.09
CA LEU A 52 -1.16 -4.72 6.74
C LEU A 52 -0.18 -5.87 6.44
N PHE A 53 0.32 -5.95 5.21
CA PHE A 53 1.34 -6.92 4.84
C PHE A 53 2.69 -6.64 5.53
N ALA A 54 3.18 -5.40 5.48
CA ALA A 54 4.48 -5.04 6.04
C ALA A 54 4.53 -5.14 7.58
N SER A 55 3.47 -4.71 8.27
CA SER A 55 3.37 -4.81 9.74
C SER A 55 3.35 -6.25 10.24
N ALA A 56 2.70 -7.15 9.50
CA ALA A 56 2.63 -8.58 9.82
C ALA A 56 3.98 -9.30 9.72
N VAL A 57 4.86 -8.85 8.81
CA VAL A 57 6.22 -9.38 8.65
C VAL A 57 7.17 -8.87 9.74
N CYS A 58 6.98 -7.62 10.22
CA CYS A 58 7.80 -7.05 11.29
C CYS A 58 7.49 -7.62 12.68
N THR A 59 6.24 -8.02 12.95
CA THR A 59 5.80 -8.39 14.31
C THR A 59 5.87 -9.88 14.62
N ASN A 60 5.64 -10.78 13.66
CA ASN A 60 5.72 -12.23 13.89
C ASN A 60 5.90 -13.05 12.59
N PRO A 61 7.14 -13.47 12.25
CA PRO A 61 7.38 -14.34 11.10
C PRO A 61 6.87 -15.78 11.29
N LEU A 62 6.60 -16.21 12.53
CA LEU A 62 6.23 -17.59 12.88
C LEU A 62 4.75 -17.92 12.65
N PHE A 63 3.86 -16.93 12.63
CA PHE A 63 2.41 -17.13 12.44
C PHE A 63 1.99 -16.78 11.01
N VAL A 64 2.40 -17.61 10.03
CA VAL A 64 2.03 -17.43 8.62
C VAL A 64 0.56 -17.78 8.42
N ALA A 65 -0.32 -16.85 8.77
CA ALA A 65 -1.74 -16.99 8.53
C ALA A 65 -2.05 -16.70 7.06
N SER A 66 -2.84 -17.56 6.42
CA SER A 66 -3.13 -17.54 4.97
C SER A 66 -3.67 -16.19 4.45
N TRP A 67 -4.34 -15.41 5.31
CA TRP A 67 -4.84 -14.08 4.98
C TRP A 67 -3.73 -13.09 4.60
N ARG A 68 -2.50 -13.28 5.09
CA ARG A 68 -1.35 -12.40 4.80
C ARG A 68 -0.97 -12.44 3.33
N TRP A 69 -0.94 -13.64 2.74
CA TRP A 69 -0.64 -13.82 1.32
C TRP A 69 -1.76 -13.31 0.42
N GLN A 70 -3.01 -13.39 0.90
CA GLN A 70 -4.15 -12.79 0.20
C GLN A 70 -4.04 -11.27 0.17
N CYS A 71 -3.70 -10.62 1.31
CA CYS A 71 -3.44 -9.18 1.34
C CYS A 71 -2.26 -8.78 0.45
N ALA A 72 -1.18 -9.58 0.43
CA ALA A 72 -0.04 -9.34 -0.45
C ALA A 72 -0.43 -9.40 -1.94
N ALA A 73 -1.19 -10.41 -2.34
CA ALA A 73 -1.65 -10.57 -3.72
C ALA A 73 -2.54 -9.40 -4.16
N ILE A 74 -3.46 -8.95 -3.29
CA ILE A 74 -4.31 -7.78 -3.54
C ILE A 74 -3.46 -6.52 -3.66
N ALA A 75 -2.52 -6.28 -2.73
CA ALA A 75 -1.65 -5.11 -2.76
C ALA A 75 -0.85 -5.03 -4.07
N VAL A 76 -0.25 -6.14 -4.50
CA VAL A 76 0.52 -6.22 -5.74
C VAL A 76 -0.38 -5.97 -6.95
N PHE A 77 -1.51 -6.67 -7.04
CA PHE A 77 -2.45 -6.51 -8.16
C PHE A 77 -2.93 -5.06 -8.30
N THR A 78 -3.38 -4.46 -7.21
CA THR A 78 -3.89 -3.08 -7.23
C THR A 78 -2.78 -2.08 -7.54
N SER A 79 -1.54 -2.32 -7.09
CA SER A 79 -0.38 -1.48 -7.45
C SER A 79 -0.12 -1.47 -8.95
N TRP A 80 -0.20 -2.64 -9.62
CA TRP A 80 -0.05 -2.74 -11.07
C TRP A 80 -1.19 -2.04 -11.82
N VAL A 81 -2.44 -2.20 -11.35
CA VAL A 81 -3.58 -1.49 -11.93
C VAL A 81 -3.41 0.03 -11.81
N ASN A 82 -2.98 0.52 -10.64
CA ASN A 82 -2.73 1.95 -10.42
C ASN A 82 -1.61 2.47 -11.33
N PHE A 83 -0.54 1.69 -11.51
CA PHE A 83 0.52 2.02 -12.46
C PHE A 83 0.01 2.13 -13.90
N LEU A 84 -0.90 1.26 -14.33
CA LEU A 84 -1.52 1.35 -15.66
C LEU A 84 -2.39 2.60 -15.80
N ILE A 85 -3.17 2.97 -14.78
CA ILE A 85 -3.96 4.21 -14.77
C ILE A 85 -3.04 5.43 -14.82
N TYR A 86 -1.90 5.39 -14.12
CA TYR A 86 -0.89 6.45 -14.18
C TYR A 86 -0.34 6.61 -15.60
N LEU A 87 -0.08 5.52 -16.33
CA LEU A 87 0.39 5.57 -17.73
C LEU A 87 -0.67 6.08 -18.73
N GLN A 88 -1.95 6.11 -18.35
CA GLN A 88 -3.02 6.64 -19.19
C GLN A 88 -3.18 8.17 -19.08
N ARG A 89 -2.54 8.82 -18.10
CA ARG A 89 -2.52 10.28 -17.92
C ARG A 89 -1.27 10.90 -18.53
#